data_AF-A0A9E4HMR7-F1
#
_entry.id   AF-A0A9E4HMR7-F1
#
_cell.length_a   1.000
_cell.length_b   1.000
_cell.length_c   1.000
_cell.angle_alpha   90.00
_cell.angle_beta   90.00
_cell.angle_gamma   90.00
#
_symmetry.space_group_name_H-M   'P 1'
#
loop_
_entity.id
_entity.type
_entity.pdbx_description
1 polymer ?
#
loop_
_entity_poly.entity_id
_entity_poly.type
_entity_poly.pdbx_seq_one_letter_code
_entity_poly.pdbx_strand_id
1 'polypeptide(L)'
;MRIFRVARRVSVRGVRDLALEFVVVFLGVYLAFVFSDYQERLRAREIGLKYHDSLIAEFEALARHLDQEAATLEKHLQAVDAIERGETPAILLSGIGELYYLYRGSVVQAAFESQNFESLDLDMVLNIVEGTPLLEILEHRIGRLNELMRTVLPPLETSGEGRYYDPQGRLLPQLQWYPRLIREIHLANRTLHTVLVDDAIPDLQRTRTELEHRSVF
;
A
#
# COMPACT_ATOMS: atom_id res chain seq x y z
N MET A 1 -46.76 76.10 -14.98
CA MET A 1 -46.60 75.82 -13.54
C MET A 1 -45.40 74.88 -13.37
N ARG A 2 -44.48 75.21 -12.46
CA ARG A 2 -43.04 74.85 -12.48
C ARG A 2 -42.73 73.36 -12.26
N ILE A 3 -41.84 72.81 -13.07
CA ILE A 3 -41.18 71.51 -12.89
C ILE A 3 -39.97 71.72 -11.97
N PHE A 4 -39.96 71.09 -10.79
CA PHE A 4 -38.81 71.06 -9.89
C PHE A 4 -37.79 70.03 -10.38
N ARG A 5 -36.63 70.49 -10.90
CA ARG A 5 -35.41 69.67 -10.99
C ARG A 5 -34.66 69.77 -9.67
N VAL A 6 -34.71 68.71 -8.86
CA VAL A 6 -33.79 68.54 -7.73
C VAL A 6 -32.51 67.94 -8.29
N ALA A 7 -31.53 68.79 -8.62
CA ALA A 7 -30.16 68.36 -8.87
C ALA A 7 -29.52 68.02 -7.52
N ARG A 8 -29.47 66.72 -7.19
CA ARG A 8 -28.76 66.20 -6.03
C ARG A 8 -27.27 66.48 -6.24
N ARG A 9 -26.74 67.49 -5.56
CA ARG A 9 -25.31 67.83 -5.56
C ARG A 9 -24.59 66.71 -4.80
N VAL A 10 -24.07 65.71 -5.52
CA VAL A 10 -23.21 64.68 -4.94
C VAL A 10 -21.95 65.38 -4.44
N SER A 11 -21.78 65.44 -3.13
CA SER A 11 -20.60 66.03 -2.49
C SER A 11 -19.37 65.20 -2.86
N VAL A 12 -18.33 65.85 -3.40
CA VAL A 12 -17.05 65.21 -3.77
C VAL A 12 -16.40 64.50 -2.56
N ARG A 13 -16.66 64.96 -1.33
CA ARG A 13 -16.26 64.26 -0.10
C ARG A 13 -16.97 62.91 0.07
N GLY A 14 -18.27 62.85 -0.21
CA GLY A 14 -19.04 61.60 -0.13
C GLY A 14 -18.60 60.57 -1.17
N VAL A 15 -18.14 60.99 -2.35
CA VAL A 15 -17.55 60.07 -3.35
C VAL A 15 -16.19 59.55 -2.90
N ARG A 16 -15.36 60.40 -2.27
CA ARG A 16 -14.05 59.99 -1.77
C ARG A 16 -14.16 59.00 -0.61
N ASP A 17 -15.05 59.27 0.34
CA ASP A 17 -15.24 58.41 1.51
C ASP A 17 -15.84 57.06 1.08
N LEU A 18 -16.78 57.07 0.12
CA LEU A 18 -17.36 55.85 -0.46
C LEU A 18 -16.34 55.06 -1.30
N ALA A 19 -15.46 55.73 -2.06
CA ALA A 19 -14.37 55.06 -2.77
C ALA A 19 -13.36 54.42 -1.80
N LEU A 20 -13.07 55.08 -0.67
CA LEU A 20 -12.17 54.55 0.37
C LEU A 20 -12.81 53.36 1.09
N GLU A 21 -14.12 53.42 1.36
CA GLU A 21 -14.91 52.31 1.90
C GLU A 21 -14.91 51.10 0.95
N PHE A 22 -15.09 51.32 -0.36
CA PHE A 22 -14.96 50.26 -1.36
C PHE A 22 -13.57 49.63 -1.39
N VAL A 23 -12.50 50.43 -1.30
CA VAL A 23 -11.12 49.93 -1.24
C VAL A 23 -10.91 49.07 0.00
N VAL A 24 -11.39 49.51 1.17
CA VAL A 24 -11.28 48.74 2.42
C VAL A 24 -12.05 47.42 2.35
N VAL A 25 -13.27 47.43 1.82
CA VAL A 25 -14.07 46.21 1.62
C VAL A 25 -13.38 45.26 0.65
N PHE A 26 -12.88 45.77 -0.48
CA PHE A 26 -12.19 44.96 -1.48
C PHE A 26 -10.91 44.34 -0.93
N LEU A 27 -10.13 45.11 -0.15
CA LEU A 27 -8.94 44.62 0.52
C LEU A 27 -9.29 43.52 1.53
N GLY A 28 -10.37 43.69 2.30
CA GLY A 28 -10.86 42.69 3.26
C GLY A 28 -11.28 41.38 2.59
N VAL A 29 -12.01 41.45 1.47
CA VAL A 29 -12.41 40.25 0.69
C VAL A 29 -11.20 39.57 0.07
N TYR A 30 -10.25 40.33 -0.49
CA TYR A 30 -9.02 39.77 -1.04
C TYR A 30 -8.18 39.07 0.04
N LEU A 31 -7.98 39.71 1.20
CA LEU A 31 -7.28 39.12 2.34
C LEU A 31 -7.98 37.85 2.85
N ALA A 32 -9.32 37.85 2.92
CA ALA A 32 -10.08 36.68 3.33
C ALA A 32 -9.93 35.52 2.33
N PHE A 33 -9.93 35.82 1.03
CA PHE A 33 -9.69 34.82 -0.02
C PHE A 33 -8.28 34.24 0.05
N VAL A 34 -7.26 35.09 0.17
CA VAL A 34 -5.85 34.66 0.33
C VAL A 34 -5.67 33.83 1.60
N PHE A 35 -6.31 34.22 2.70
CA PHE A 35 -6.25 33.47 3.95
C PHE A 35 -6.97 32.12 3.84
N SER A 36 -8.10 32.06 3.15
CA SER A 36 -8.82 30.82 2.87
C SER A 36 -7.96 29.88 2.02
N ASP A 37 -7.37 30.37 0.91
CA ASP A 37 -6.47 29.60 0.05
C ASP A 37 -5.26 29.07 0.84
N TYR A 38 -4.68 29.90 1.71
CA TYR A 38 -3.59 29.49 2.58
C TYR A 38 -4.00 28.38 3.58
N GLN A 39 -5.17 28.51 4.22
CA GLN A 39 -5.69 27.48 5.12
C GLN A 39 -6.01 26.16 4.39
N GLU A 40 -6.52 26.24 3.16
CA GLU A 40 -6.82 25.08 2.33
C GLU A 40 -5.55 24.33 1.94
N ARG A 41 -4.50 25.05 1.51
CA ARG A 41 -3.17 24.49 1.25
C ARG A 41 -2.54 23.83 2.47
N LEU A 42 -2.65 24.47 3.65
CA LEU A 42 -2.17 23.89 4.90
C LEU A 42 -2.90 22.58 5.25
N ARG A 43 -4.22 22.54 5.12
CA ARG A 43 -5.01 21.33 5.38
C ARG A 43 -4.69 20.22 4.38
N ALA A 44 -4.64 20.52 3.09
CA ALA A 44 -4.28 19.55 2.06
C ALA A 44 -2.91 18.92 2.33
N ARG A 45 -1.96 19.72 2.81
CA ARG A 45 -0.63 19.26 3.21
C ARG A 45 -0.66 18.36 4.45
N GLU A 46 -1.35 18.78 5.52
CA GLU A 46 -1.48 17.96 6.73
C GLU A 46 -2.11 16.59 6.43
N ILE A 47 -3.10 16.57 5.52
CA ILE A 47 -3.71 15.34 5.02
C ILE A 47 -2.69 14.51 4.26
N GLY A 48 -1.95 15.11 3.32
CA GLY A 48 -0.91 14.44 2.55
C GLY A 48 0.18 13.82 3.43
N LEU A 49 0.66 14.52 4.45
CA LEU A 49 1.65 14.01 5.40
C LEU A 49 1.12 12.81 6.19
N LYS A 50 -0.08 12.92 6.77
CA LYS A 50 -0.71 11.81 7.51
C LYS A 50 -0.91 10.58 6.63
N TYR A 51 -1.20 10.80 5.36
CA TYR A 51 -1.41 9.74 4.40
C TYR A 51 -0.11 9.00 4.04
N HIS A 52 0.97 9.74 3.80
CA HIS A 52 2.30 9.14 3.61
C HIS A 52 2.75 8.37 4.86
N ASP A 53 2.55 8.93 6.05
CA ASP A 53 2.83 8.24 7.32
C ASP A 53 2.07 6.91 7.44
N SER A 54 0.79 6.91 7.07
CA SER A 54 -0.04 5.70 7.08
C SER A 54 0.47 4.65 6.10
N LEU A 55 0.81 5.05 4.86
CA LEU A 55 1.28 4.09 3.84
C LEU A 55 2.66 3.53 4.16
N ILE A 56 3.58 4.36 4.68
CA ILE A 56 4.88 3.88 5.17
C ILE A 56 4.66 2.82 6.25
N ALA A 57 3.78 3.08 7.23
CA ALA A 57 3.50 2.13 8.30
C ALA A 57 2.92 0.80 7.79
N GLU A 58 2.01 0.84 6.81
CA GLU A 58 1.45 -0.36 6.17
C GLU A 58 2.50 -1.15 5.37
N PHE A 59 3.36 -0.46 4.60
CA PHE A 59 4.41 -1.11 3.83
C PHE A 59 5.48 -1.73 4.74
N GLU A 60 5.86 -1.05 5.83
CA GLU A 60 6.74 -1.60 6.85
C GLU A 60 6.12 -2.82 7.55
N ALA A 61 4.81 -2.80 7.83
CA ALA A 61 4.12 -3.94 8.40
C ALA A 61 4.11 -5.14 7.45
N LEU A 62 3.83 -4.91 6.17
CA LEU A 62 3.92 -5.94 5.13
C LEU A 62 5.34 -6.48 4.97
N ALA A 63 6.36 -5.62 4.94
CA ALA A 63 7.76 -6.04 4.85
C ALA A 63 8.17 -6.93 6.04
N ARG A 64 7.82 -6.54 7.27
CA ARG A 64 8.06 -7.36 8.46
C ARG A 64 7.34 -8.71 8.39
N HIS A 65 6.12 -8.72 7.86
CA HIS A 65 5.35 -9.96 7.67
C HIS A 65 6.05 -10.89 6.65
N LEU A 66 6.45 -10.35 5.49
CA LEU A 66 7.20 -11.11 4.46
C LEU A 66 8.52 -11.69 5.01
N ASP A 67 9.21 -10.97 5.88
CA ASP A 67 10.44 -11.44 6.54
C ASP A 67 10.18 -12.58 7.54
N GLN A 68 9.11 -12.46 8.35
CA GLN A 68 8.72 -13.52 9.28
C GLN A 68 8.37 -14.80 8.53
N GLU A 69 7.62 -14.68 7.44
CA GLU A 69 7.24 -15.80 6.60
C GLU A 69 8.42 -16.36 5.82
N ALA A 70 9.39 -15.53 5.42
CA ALA A 70 10.63 -16.00 4.79
C ALA A 70 11.38 -17.01 5.69
N ALA A 71 11.39 -16.80 7.01
CA ALA A 71 12.00 -17.72 7.95
C ALA A 71 11.28 -19.09 8.01
N THR A 72 9.95 -19.09 7.83
CA THR A 72 9.16 -20.32 7.71
C THR A 72 9.44 -21.00 6.37
N LEU A 73 9.41 -20.25 5.26
CA LEU A 73 9.72 -20.75 3.92
C LEU A 73 11.12 -21.37 3.82
N GLU A 74 12.10 -20.82 4.54
CA GLU A 74 13.47 -21.34 4.54
C GLU A 74 13.53 -22.79 5.02
N LYS A 75 12.71 -23.18 6.00
CA LYS A 75 12.61 -24.58 6.46
C LYS A 75 12.05 -25.48 5.36
N HIS A 76 11.07 -24.99 4.59
CA HIS A 76 10.52 -25.73 3.45
C HIS A 76 11.54 -25.83 2.31
N LEU A 77 12.31 -24.79 2.05
CA LEU A 77 13.39 -24.82 1.06
C LEU A 77 14.46 -25.85 1.41
N GLN A 78 14.89 -25.91 2.67
CA GLN A 78 15.83 -26.93 3.12
C GLN A 78 15.31 -28.35 2.89
N ALA A 79 14.01 -28.58 3.11
CA ALA A 79 13.38 -29.85 2.79
C ALA A 79 13.34 -30.10 1.26
N VAL A 80 13.05 -29.08 0.47
CA VAL A 80 13.09 -29.18 -1.00
C VAL A 80 14.49 -29.53 -1.51
N ASP A 81 15.52 -28.89 -1.00
CA ASP A 81 16.91 -29.15 -1.41
C ASP A 81 17.36 -30.56 -1.00
N ALA A 82 16.93 -31.04 0.17
CA ALA A 82 17.14 -32.43 0.59
C ALA A 82 16.43 -33.43 -0.34
N ILE A 83 15.17 -33.18 -0.72
CA ILE A 83 14.42 -34.01 -1.68
C ILE A 83 15.19 -34.12 -3.01
N GLU A 84 15.75 -33.02 -3.50
CA GLU A 84 16.48 -33.02 -4.78
C GLU A 84 17.82 -33.74 -4.73
N ARG A 85 18.44 -33.82 -3.55
CA ARG A 85 19.60 -34.68 -3.30
C ARG A 85 19.24 -36.16 -3.19
N GLY A 86 17.95 -36.51 -3.30
CA GLY A 86 17.45 -37.88 -3.14
C GLY A 86 17.30 -38.30 -1.68
N GLU A 87 17.31 -37.35 -0.75
CA GLU A 87 17.02 -37.60 0.66
C GLU A 87 15.50 -37.64 0.89
N THR A 88 15.08 -38.22 2.01
CA THR A 88 13.66 -38.32 2.38
C THR A 88 13.36 -37.51 3.66
N PRO A 89 13.47 -36.16 3.62
CA PRO A 89 13.17 -35.35 4.78
C PRO A 89 11.69 -35.46 5.14
N ALA A 90 11.38 -35.25 6.43
CA ALA A 90 10.00 -35.03 6.83
C ALA A 90 9.51 -33.73 6.16
N ILE A 91 8.45 -33.83 5.35
CA ILE A 91 7.82 -32.64 4.80
C ILE A 91 7.06 -31.99 5.94
N LEU A 92 7.53 -30.81 6.37
CA LEU A 92 6.85 -30.01 7.38
C LEU A 92 5.56 -29.51 6.75
N LEU A 93 4.43 -30.04 7.21
CA LEU A 93 3.11 -29.73 6.65
C LEU A 93 2.23 -29.06 7.72
N SER A 94 2.49 -29.41 8.98
CA SER A 94 2.05 -28.69 10.17
C SER A 94 2.80 -27.35 10.26
N GLY A 95 2.22 -26.29 9.70
CA GLY A 95 2.77 -24.93 9.76
C GLY A 95 2.57 -24.11 8.48
N ILE A 96 2.46 -24.75 7.31
CA ILE A 96 2.16 -24.03 6.06
C ILE A 96 0.70 -23.53 6.05
N GLY A 97 -0.20 -24.22 6.77
CA GLY A 97 -1.60 -23.81 6.91
C GLY A 97 -1.79 -22.48 7.64
N GLU A 98 -0.69 -21.91 8.15
CA GLU A 98 -0.60 -20.60 8.81
C GLU A 98 0.06 -19.54 7.91
N LEU A 99 0.56 -19.88 6.72
CA LEU A 99 1.01 -18.88 5.73
C LEU A 99 -0.22 -18.09 5.27
N TYR A 100 -0.42 -16.94 5.90
CA TYR A 100 -1.61 -16.13 5.71
C TYR A 100 -1.21 -14.74 5.27
N TYR A 101 -1.45 -14.47 4.00
CA TYR A 101 -1.30 -13.15 3.40
C TYR A 101 -2.70 -12.59 3.18
N LEU A 102 -3.19 -11.84 4.16
CA LEU A 102 -4.34 -10.96 4.00
C LEU A 102 -3.80 -9.53 3.94
N TYR A 103 -3.27 -9.12 2.80
CA TYR A 103 -2.90 -7.70 2.60
C TYR A 103 -3.60 -7.06 1.40
N ARG A 104 -4.26 -7.85 0.54
CA ARG A 104 -5.08 -7.33 -0.58
C ARG A 104 -6.11 -6.29 -0.17
N GLY A 105 -6.73 -6.47 0.99
CA GLY A 105 -7.81 -5.62 1.48
C GLY A 105 -7.30 -4.31 2.05
N SER A 106 -6.43 -4.36 3.05
CA SER A 106 -6.09 -3.18 3.86
C SER A 106 -5.27 -2.13 3.10
N VAL A 107 -4.29 -2.53 2.28
CA VAL A 107 -3.37 -1.57 1.64
C VAL A 107 -4.05 -0.86 0.47
N VAL A 108 -4.78 -1.58 -0.38
CA VAL A 108 -5.52 -0.99 -1.50
C VAL A 108 -6.75 -0.24 -0.99
N GLN A 109 -7.46 -0.77 0.01
CA GLN A 109 -8.58 -0.03 0.59
C GLN A 109 -8.08 1.24 1.29
N ALA A 110 -7.04 1.19 2.12
CA ALA A 110 -6.42 2.39 2.71
C ALA A 110 -5.89 3.36 1.64
N ALA A 111 -5.36 2.85 0.52
CA ALA A 111 -4.85 3.65 -0.58
C ALA A 111 -5.96 4.35 -1.42
N PHE A 112 -7.21 3.88 -1.34
CA PHE A 112 -8.29 4.31 -2.24
C PHE A 112 -9.64 4.64 -1.56
N GLU A 113 -9.79 4.50 -0.23
CA GLU A 113 -11.11 4.67 0.45
C GLU A 113 -11.56 6.11 0.71
N SER A 114 -10.74 7.14 0.45
CA SER A 114 -11.14 8.51 0.79
C SER A 114 -10.54 9.54 -0.16
N GLN A 115 -11.01 10.78 -0.05
CA GLN A 115 -10.65 11.99 -0.80
C GLN A 115 -9.14 12.32 -0.86
N ASN A 116 -8.27 11.39 -0.44
CA ASN A 116 -6.83 11.48 -0.37
C ASN A 116 -6.14 11.05 -1.67
N PHE A 117 -6.86 10.49 -2.66
CA PHE A 117 -6.29 10.20 -3.98
C PHE A 117 -5.81 11.49 -4.69
N GLU A 118 -6.46 12.63 -4.45
CA GLU A 118 -6.02 13.93 -4.99
C GLU A 118 -4.70 14.42 -4.36
N SER A 119 -4.31 13.86 -3.21
CA SER A 119 -3.03 14.15 -2.54
C SER A 119 -1.90 13.22 -2.94
N LEU A 120 -2.20 12.18 -3.74
CA LEU A 120 -1.20 11.27 -4.28
C LEU A 120 -0.60 11.85 -5.55
N ASP A 121 0.73 11.80 -5.65
CA ASP A 121 1.37 12.02 -6.94
C ASP A 121 1.19 10.80 -7.85
N LEU A 122 1.39 11.03 -9.15
CA LEU A 122 1.23 9.99 -10.16
C LEU A 122 2.20 8.82 -9.95
N ASP A 123 3.41 9.12 -9.50
CA ASP A 123 4.47 8.12 -9.30
C ASP A 123 4.10 7.16 -8.15
N MET A 124 3.50 7.67 -7.08
CA MET A 124 3.00 6.88 -5.96
C MET A 124 1.80 6.00 -6.34
N VAL A 125 0.90 6.51 -7.19
CA VAL A 125 -0.17 5.69 -7.76
C VAL A 125 0.41 4.57 -8.63
N LEU A 126 1.42 4.87 -9.46
CA LEU A 126 2.09 3.88 -10.30
C LEU A 126 2.79 2.81 -9.44
N ASN A 127 3.51 3.19 -8.40
CA ASN A 127 4.18 2.25 -7.49
C ASN A 127 3.18 1.30 -6.79
N ILE A 128 2.04 1.82 -6.34
CA ILE A 128 0.96 1.00 -5.74
C ILE A 128 0.37 0.05 -6.79
N VAL A 129 0.12 0.55 -8.00
CA VAL A 129 -0.42 -0.25 -9.11
C VAL A 129 0.57 -1.34 -9.55
N GLU A 130 1.87 -1.07 -9.56
CA GLU A 130 2.91 -2.04 -9.95
C GLU A 130 3.17 -3.10 -8.86
N GLY A 131 3.05 -2.73 -7.58
CA GLY A 131 3.16 -3.67 -6.46
C GLY A 131 1.98 -4.64 -6.33
N THR A 132 0.78 -4.21 -6.77
CA THR A 132 -0.46 -5.00 -6.65
C THR A 132 -0.38 -6.37 -7.36
N PRO A 133 0.07 -6.47 -8.62
CA PRO A 133 0.28 -7.76 -9.28
C PRO A 133 1.21 -8.72 -8.54
N LEU A 134 2.29 -8.22 -7.91
CA LEU A 134 3.23 -9.06 -7.16
C LEU A 134 2.57 -9.66 -5.92
N LEU A 135 1.79 -8.85 -5.20
CA LEU A 135 0.99 -9.31 -4.07
C LEU A 135 -0.05 -10.35 -4.51
N GLU A 136 -0.77 -10.11 -5.61
CA GLU A 136 -1.76 -11.06 -6.14
C GLU A 136 -1.14 -12.40 -6.56
N ILE A 137 0.04 -12.37 -7.18
CA ILE A 137 0.78 -13.57 -7.56
C ILE A 137 1.16 -14.37 -6.31
N LEU A 138 1.68 -13.69 -5.28
CA LEU A 138 2.07 -14.33 -4.02
C LEU A 138 0.85 -14.95 -3.31
N GLU A 139 -0.23 -14.19 -3.15
CA GLU A 139 -1.48 -14.65 -2.54
C GLU A 139 -2.07 -15.84 -3.30
N HIS A 140 -2.09 -15.79 -4.65
CA HIS A 140 -2.59 -16.89 -5.47
C HIS A 140 -1.76 -18.16 -5.28
N ARG A 141 -0.42 -18.06 -5.28
CA ARG A 141 0.47 -19.21 -5.11
C ARG A 141 0.33 -19.85 -3.73
N ILE A 142 0.21 -19.02 -2.69
CA ILE A 142 -0.01 -19.48 -1.31
C ILE A 142 -1.40 -20.09 -1.16
N GLY A 143 -2.43 -19.48 -1.73
CA GLY A 143 -3.78 -20.04 -1.77
C GLY A 143 -3.80 -21.42 -2.40
N ARG A 144 -3.11 -21.59 -3.53
CA ARG A 144 -2.95 -22.87 -4.21
C ARG A 144 -2.19 -23.90 -3.37
N LEU A 145 -1.11 -23.49 -2.70
CA LEU A 145 -0.38 -24.36 -1.78
C LEU A 145 -1.30 -24.85 -0.65
N ASN A 146 -2.03 -23.94 -0.01
CA ASN A 146 -2.97 -24.25 1.07
C ASN A 146 -4.10 -25.18 0.63
N GLU A 147 -4.64 -24.98 -0.57
CA GLU A 147 -5.66 -25.86 -1.15
C GLU A 147 -5.12 -27.27 -1.42
N LEU A 148 -3.95 -27.36 -2.06
CA LEU A 148 -3.30 -28.65 -2.33
C LEU A 148 -2.96 -29.39 -1.05
N MET A 149 -2.53 -28.66 -0.01
CA MET A 149 -2.30 -29.30 1.26
C MET A 149 -3.58 -29.85 1.88
N ARG A 150 -4.68 -29.08 1.90
CA ARG A 150 -5.96 -29.53 2.46
C ARG A 150 -6.57 -30.71 1.69
N THR A 151 -6.31 -30.81 0.39
CA THR A 151 -6.92 -31.83 -0.47
C THR A 151 -6.07 -33.09 -0.60
N VAL A 152 -4.74 -32.97 -0.65
CA VAL A 152 -3.83 -34.08 -0.94
C VAL A 152 -3.30 -34.74 0.34
N LEU A 153 -3.09 -33.99 1.42
CA LEU A 153 -2.46 -34.54 2.63
C LEU A 153 -3.36 -35.37 3.53
N PRO A 154 -4.60 -34.96 3.88
CA PRO A 154 -5.40 -35.71 4.82
C PRO A 154 -5.60 -37.19 4.39
N PRO A 155 -5.80 -37.51 3.10
CA PRO A 155 -5.82 -38.91 2.65
C PRO A 155 -4.52 -39.67 2.91
N LEU A 156 -3.36 -39.01 2.80
CA LEU A 156 -2.05 -39.61 3.03
C LEU A 156 -1.79 -39.89 4.51
N GLU A 157 -2.19 -38.99 5.40
CA GLU A 157 -2.03 -39.18 6.85
C GLU A 157 -2.99 -40.25 7.40
N THR A 158 -4.23 -40.28 6.90
CA THR A 158 -5.25 -41.24 7.35
C THR A 158 -4.96 -42.68 6.91
N SER A 159 -4.18 -42.85 5.83
CA SER A 159 -3.77 -44.17 5.32
C SER A 159 -2.73 -44.90 6.21
N GLY A 160 -2.22 -44.24 7.26
CA GLY A 160 -1.33 -44.84 8.25
C GLY A 160 0.11 -45.09 7.78
N GLU A 161 0.40 -44.90 6.49
CA GLU A 161 1.75 -45.10 5.97
C GLU A 161 2.64 -43.85 6.05
N GLY A 162 2.10 -42.63 6.12
CA GLY A 162 2.92 -41.39 6.23
C GLY A 162 4.02 -41.27 5.16
N ARG A 163 3.91 -42.05 4.07
CA ARG A 163 4.94 -42.18 3.05
C ARG A 163 4.69 -41.11 2.01
N TYR A 164 5.38 -39.98 2.17
CA TYR A 164 5.49 -38.97 1.11
C TYR A 164 6.37 -39.45 -0.05
N TYR A 165 7.06 -40.58 0.14
CA TYR A 165 8.02 -41.14 -0.78
C TYR A 165 7.62 -42.56 -1.19
N ASP A 166 7.91 -42.92 -2.44
CA ASP A 166 7.79 -44.28 -2.94
C ASP A 166 8.88 -45.20 -2.34
N PRO A 167 8.81 -46.54 -2.56
CA PRO A 167 9.84 -47.46 -2.09
C PRO A 167 11.26 -47.20 -2.62
N GLN A 168 11.39 -46.39 -3.67
CA GLN A 168 12.65 -45.97 -4.27
C GLN A 168 13.15 -44.63 -3.71
N GLY A 169 12.47 -44.06 -2.70
CA GLY A 169 12.82 -42.81 -2.05
C GLY A 169 12.43 -41.56 -2.85
N ARG A 170 11.64 -41.69 -3.92
CA ARG A 170 11.20 -40.54 -4.74
C ARG A 170 9.91 -39.99 -4.19
N LEU A 171 9.77 -38.66 -4.25
CA LEU A 171 8.54 -37.99 -3.88
C LEU A 171 7.36 -38.53 -4.69
N LEU A 172 6.25 -38.86 -4.02
CA LEU A 172 5.06 -39.39 -4.68
C LEU A 172 4.59 -38.45 -5.81
N PRO A 173 4.04 -38.97 -6.92
CA PRO A 173 3.58 -38.16 -8.05
C PRO A 173 2.63 -37.03 -7.63
N GLN A 174 1.73 -37.32 -6.69
CA GLN A 174 0.77 -36.36 -6.15
C GLN A 174 1.38 -35.28 -5.26
N LEU A 175 2.68 -35.33 -4.95
CA LEU A 175 3.41 -34.32 -4.17
C LEU A 175 4.48 -33.61 -5.00
N GLN A 176 4.67 -33.94 -6.28
CA GLN A 176 5.67 -33.31 -7.16
C GLN A 176 5.46 -31.80 -7.35
N TRP A 177 4.26 -31.28 -7.07
CA TRP A 177 4.00 -29.85 -7.06
C TRP A 177 4.73 -29.11 -5.93
N TYR A 178 5.10 -29.79 -4.83
CA TYR A 178 5.61 -29.17 -3.61
C TYR A 178 6.95 -28.44 -3.82
N PRO A 179 8.03 -29.08 -4.34
CA PRO A 179 9.30 -28.40 -4.61
C PRO A 179 9.16 -27.14 -5.46
N ARG A 180 8.35 -27.24 -6.52
CA ARG A 180 8.11 -26.15 -7.45
C ARG A 180 7.38 -24.99 -6.79
N LEU A 181 6.26 -25.26 -6.11
CA LEU A 181 5.45 -24.20 -5.49
C LEU A 181 6.20 -23.49 -4.37
N ILE A 182 6.95 -24.22 -3.53
CA ILE A 182 7.74 -23.60 -2.45
C ILE A 182 8.77 -22.60 -3.01
N ARG A 183 9.46 -22.96 -4.09
CA ARG A 183 10.40 -22.04 -4.75
C ARG A 183 9.72 -20.84 -5.39
N GLU A 184 8.61 -21.08 -6.06
CA GLU A 184 7.81 -20.03 -6.67
C GLU A 184 7.31 -19.03 -5.63
N ILE A 185 6.88 -19.50 -4.46
CA ILE A 185 6.45 -18.63 -3.35
C ILE A 185 7.65 -17.91 -2.75
N HIS A 186 8.77 -18.60 -2.52
CA HIS A 186 9.98 -17.97 -1.97
C HIS A 186 10.49 -16.84 -2.85
N LEU A 187 10.56 -17.08 -4.16
CA LEU A 187 10.97 -16.06 -5.11
C LEU A 187 10.01 -14.86 -5.09
N ALA A 188 8.71 -15.10 -5.14
CA ALA A 188 7.71 -14.02 -5.10
C ALA A 188 7.79 -13.23 -3.77
N ASN A 189 7.98 -13.92 -2.65
CA ASN A 189 8.14 -13.32 -1.32
C ASN A 189 9.37 -12.40 -1.26
N ARG A 190 10.53 -12.90 -1.71
CA ARG A 190 11.78 -12.15 -1.79
C ARG A 190 11.64 -10.93 -2.70
N THR A 191 11.09 -11.11 -3.90
CA THR A 191 10.90 -10.02 -4.85
C THR A 191 10.02 -8.92 -4.27
N LEU A 192 8.89 -9.28 -3.66
CA LEU A 192 7.98 -8.31 -3.05
C LEU A 192 8.64 -7.59 -1.87
N HIS A 193 9.38 -8.32 -1.03
CA HIS A 193 10.13 -7.74 0.09
C HIS A 193 11.17 -6.72 -0.40
N THR A 194 11.98 -7.07 -1.40
CA THR A 194 12.96 -6.17 -2.01
C THR A 194 12.29 -4.92 -2.58
N VAL A 195 11.22 -5.06 -3.36
CA VAL A 195 10.48 -3.91 -3.91
C VAL A 195 9.96 -2.98 -2.81
N LEU A 196 9.48 -3.54 -1.68
CA LEU A 196 9.00 -2.72 -0.58
C LEU A 196 10.12 -2.00 0.17
N VAL A 197 11.19 -2.72 0.52
CA VAL A 197 12.25 -2.21 1.40
C VAL A 197 13.25 -1.33 0.67
N ASP A 198 13.63 -1.70 -0.56
CA ASP A 198 14.68 -1.02 -1.30
C ASP A 198 14.15 0.12 -2.17
N ASP A 199 12.89 0.03 -2.62
CA ASP A 199 12.29 1.01 -3.54
C ASP A 199 11.14 1.79 -2.87
N ALA A 200 10.04 1.12 -2.54
CA ALA A 200 8.78 1.79 -2.21
C ALA A 200 8.82 2.59 -0.89
N ILE A 201 9.31 2.00 0.21
CA ILE A 201 9.39 2.70 1.50
C ILE A 201 10.36 3.90 1.42
N PRO A 202 11.60 3.76 0.89
CA PRO A 202 12.51 4.89 0.74
C PRO A 202 11.95 6.01 -0.14
N ASP A 203 11.21 5.67 -1.19
CA ASP A 203 10.57 6.66 -2.07
C ASP A 203 9.48 7.44 -1.33
N LEU A 204 8.60 6.75 -0.59
CA LEU A 204 7.58 7.38 0.24
C LEU A 204 8.17 8.29 1.32
N GLN A 205 9.26 7.86 1.97
CA GLN A 205 9.97 8.66 2.96
C GLN A 205 10.55 9.94 2.33
N ARG A 206 11.13 9.83 1.13
CA ARG A 206 11.66 10.99 0.39
C ARG A 206 10.56 11.99 0.06
N THR A 207 9.46 11.53 -0.54
CA THR A 207 8.32 12.39 -0.91
C THR A 207 7.69 13.05 0.31
N ARG A 208 7.55 12.31 1.42
CA ARG A 208 7.11 12.85 2.71
C ARG A 208 8.03 13.98 3.20
N THR A 209 9.34 13.78 3.17
CA THR A 209 10.33 14.80 3.57
C THR A 209 10.27 16.03 2.65
N GLU A 210 10.07 15.86 1.35
CA GLU A 210 9.88 16.98 0.41
C GLU A 210 8.61 17.79 0.71
N LEU A 211 7.49 17.11 1.03
CA LEU A 211 6.26 17.75 1.49
C LEU A 211 6.45 18.49 2.82
N GLU A 212 7.33 18.00 3.70
CA GLU A 212 7.71 18.65 4.95
C GLU A 212 8.58 19.91 4.72
N HIS A 213 9.42 19.94 3.69
CA HIS A 213 10.32 21.08 3.42
C HIS A 213 9.75 22.16 2.48
N ARG A 214 8.76 21.84 1.65
CA ARG A 214 8.06 22.83 0.79
C ARG A 214 7.35 23.97 1.54
N SER A 215 7.42 24.04 2.87
CA SER A 215 6.80 25.09 3.70
C SER A 215 7.72 26.21 4.17
N VAL A 216 8.98 26.26 3.70
CA VAL A 216 9.93 27.29 4.15
C VAL A 216 10.00 28.48 3.19
N PHE A 217 9.26 28.47 2.07
CA PHE A 217 9.29 29.54 1.06
C PHE A 217 7.88 29.96 0.62
#